data_AF-A0A4R9K9Z2-F1
#
_entry.id   AF-A0A4R9K9Z2-F1
#
_cell.length_a   1.000
_cell.length_b   1.000
_cell.length_c   1.000
_cell.angle_alpha   90.00
_cell.angle_beta   90.00
_cell.angle_gamma   90.00
#
_symmetry.space_group_name_H-M   'P 1'
#
loop_
_entity.id
_entity.type
_entity.pdbx_description
1 polymer ?
#
loop_
_entity_poly.entity_id
_entity_poly.type
_entity_poly.pdbx_seq_one_letter_code
_entity_poly.pdbx_strand_id
1 'polypeptide(L)'
;MNIIESDLQWREEELTLLKKEFFQTQVNSNKKLYLARALILITYAHYEGFIKFLWDHYVSHLKQLNLELGEFKDTIRIYIFEDEYKKFKNTYDIRNILELLQNPGHILRKRMQNLELLDTKSNLWPNILEENNKKICISSKELEDHKHTLSKLVGLRNEIAHGKNITLSNINEVIDISNSVTNVLYDMAIQIDEAINSQSYRQNIT
;
A
#
# COMPACT_ATOMS: atom_id res chain seq x y z
N MET A 1 -6.56 -12.85 -17.35
CA MET A 1 -5.67 -12.11 -16.46
C MET A 1 -6.54 -11.26 -15.56
N ASN A 2 -6.44 -11.45 -14.26
CA ASN A 2 -7.11 -10.60 -13.26
C ASN A 2 -6.59 -9.15 -13.43
N ILE A 3 -7.40 -8.14 -13.13
CA ILE A 3 -7.01 -6.73 -13.19
C ILE A 3 -5.71 -6.43 -12.42
N ILE A 4 -5.47 -7.13 -11.31
CA ILE A 4 -4.24 -7.02 -10.50
C ILE A 4 -3.02 -7.47 -11.31
N GLU A 5 -3.10 -8.65 -11.94
CA GLU A 5 -2.01 -9.21 -12.74
C GLU A 5 -1.68 -8.29 -13.92
N SER A 6 -2.71 -7.78 -14.62
CA SER A 6 -2.51 -6.88 -15.76
C SER A 6 -1.86 -5.56 -15.34
N ASP A 7 -2.22 -5.04 -14.16
CA ASP A 7 -1.64 -3.80 -13.63
C ASP A 7 -0.17 -4.02 -13.20
N LEU A 8 0.15 -5.19 -12.65
CA LEU A 8 1.51 -5.53 -12.25
C LEU A 8 2.42 -5.77 -13.47
N GLN A 9 1.93 -6.45 -14.51
CA GLN A 9 2.70 -6.83 -15.69
C GLN A 9 3.38 -5.64 -16.39
N TRP A 10 2.64 -4.56 -16.65
CA TRP A 10 3.23 -3.43 -17.39
C TRP A 10 4.33 -2.71 -16.58
N ARG A 11 4.23 -2.69 -15.25
CA ARG A 11 5.26 -2.14 -14.35
C ARG A 11 6.52 -2.99 -14.39
N GLU A 12 6.37 -4.31 -14.42
CA GLU A 12 7.49 -5.24 -14.56
C GLU A 12 8.19 -5.10 -15.91
N GLU A 13 7.42 -4.96 -16.98
CA GLU A 13 7.95 -4.72 -18.32
C GLU A 13 8.78 -3.41 -18.35
N GLU A 14 8.27 -2.32 -17.78
CA GLU A 14 8.99 -1.04 -17.69
C GLU A 14 10.30 -1.17 -16.89
N LEU A 15 10.25 -1.78 -15.69
CA LEU A 15 11.45 -2.01 -14.88
C LEU A 15 12.47 -2.90 -15.58
N THR A 16 12.01 -3.96 -16.27
CA THR A 16 12.88 -4.91 -16.96
C THR A 16 13.63 -4.22 -18.10
N LEU A 17 12.94 -3.39 -18.89
CA LEU A 17 13.56 -2.62 -19.97
C LEU A 17 14.61 -1.63 -19.42
N LEU A 18 14.29 -0.89 -18.35
CA LEU A 18 15.24 0.03 -17.73
C LEU A 18 16.46 -0.68 -17.14
N LYS A 19 16.25 -1.83 -16.47
CA LYS A 19 17.34 -2.67 -15.94
C LYS A 19 18.25 -3.16 -17.06
N LYS A 20 17.70 -3.59 -18.18
CA LYS A 20 18.47 -4.03 -19.35
C LYS A 20 19.40 -2.93 -19.87
N GLU A 21 18.87 -1.72 -20.07
CA GLU A 21 19.68 -0.56 -20.50
C GLU A 21 20.77 -0.21 -19.48
N PHE A 22 20.44 -0.29 -18.18
CA PHE A 22 21.40 -0.05 -17.10
C PHE A 22 22.57 -1.05 -17.11
N PHE A 23 22.28 -2.34 -17.32
CA PHE A 23 23.32 -3.38 -17.38
C PHE A 23 24.21 -3.26 -18.62
N GLN A 24 23.62 -2.92 -19.77
CA GLN A 24 24.36 -2.75 -21.03
C GLN A 24 25.21 -1.48 -21.06
N THR A 25 24.92 -0.50 -20.19
CA THR A 25 25.66 0.75 -20.13
C THR A 25 27.02 0.59 -19.44
N GLN A 26 28.06 1.16 -20.06
CA GLN A 26 29.45 1.14 -19.57
C GLN A 26 29.58 1.61 -18.12
N VAL A 27 30.38 0.87 -17.35
CA VAL A 27 30.74 1.19 -15.96
C VAL A 27 31.41 2.57 -15.90
N ASN A 28 31.15 3.33 -14.83
CA ASN A 28 31.69 4.68 -14.60
C ASN A 28 31.30 5.75 -15.64
N SER A 29 30.24 5.52 -16.42
CA SER A 29 29.69 6.56 -17.31
C SER A 29 28.62 7.41 -16.61
N ASN A 30 28.56 8.70 -16.96
CA ASN A 30 27.46 9.59 -16.53
C ASN A 30 26.09 9.01 -16.93
N LYS A 31 26.00 8.36 -18.09
CA LYS A 31 24.77 7.67 -18.53
C LYS A 31 24.33 6.63 -17.49
N LYS A 32 25.25 5.83 -16.95
CA LYS A 32 24.91 4.81 -15.93
C LYS A 32 24.38 5.45 -14.65
N LEU A 33 24.96 6.57 -14.23
CA LEU A 33 24.46 7.34 -13.07
C LEU A 33 23.05 7.90 -13.31
N TYR A 34 22.78 8.44 -14.50
CA TYR A 34 21.46 8.95 -14.85
C TYR A 34 20.41 7.84 -14.91
N LEU A 35 20.76 6.69 -15.48
CA LEU A 35 19.90 5.51 -15.47
C LEU A 35 19.65 4.99 -14.05
N ALA A 36 20.66 5.01 -13.18
CA ALA A 36 20.49 4.64 -11.77
C ALA A 36 19.47 5.54 -11.06
N ARG A 37 19.54 6.87 -11.28
CA ARG A 37 18.56 7.82 -10.76
C ARG A 37 17.16 7.55 -11.30
N ALA A 38 17.03 7.32 -12.61
CA ALA A 38 15.77 6.99 -13.24
C ALA A 38 15.17 5.69 -12.67
N LEU A 39 15.97 4.64 -12.51
CA LEU A 39 15.54 3.37 -11.93
C LEU A 39 15.01 3.53 -10.50
N ILE A 40 15.66 4.34 -9.65
CA ILE A 40 15.15 4.64 -8.31
C ILE A 40 13.79 5.33 -8.36
N LEU A 41 13.65 6.36 -9.21
CA LEU A 41 12.40 7.11 -9.33
C LEU A 41 11.25 6.24 -9.86
N ILE A 42 11.50 5.45 -10.91
CA ILE A 42 10.49 4.57 -11.50
C ILE A 42 10.15 3.42 -10.55
N THR A 43 11.13 2.82 -9.89
CA THR A 43 10.90 1.81 -8.84
C THR A 43 10.00 2.37 -7.73
N TYR A 44 10.26 3.59 -7.27
CA TYR A 44 9.40 4.25 -6.27
C TYR A 44 8.00 4.53 -6.80
N ALA A 45 7.87 5.06 -8.02
CA ALA A 45 6.59 5.37 -8.63
C ALA A 45 5.71 4.11 -8.77
N HIS A 46 6.31 2.98 -9.17
CA HIS A 46 5.61 1.70 -9.22
C HIS A 46 5.24 1.16 -7.85
N TYR A 47 6.16 1.23 -6.88
CA TYR A 47 5.89 0.84 -5.51
C TYR A 47 4.69 1.59 -4.93
N GLU A 48 4.74 2.92 -4.93
CA GLU A 48 3.64 3.73 -4.37
C GLU A 48 2.34 3.57 -5.17
N GLY A 49 2.43 3.65 -6.50
CA GLY A 49 1.27 3.60 -7.37
C GLY A 49 0.57 2.24 -7.38
N PHE A 50 1.32 1.14 -7.36
CA PHE A 50 0.74 -0.21 -7.33
C PHE A 50 0.09 -0.53 -5.98
N ILE A 51 0.75 -0.19 -4.88
CA ILE A 51 0.17 -0.37 -3.53
C ILE A 51 -1.13 0.42 -3.40
N LYS A 52 -1.15 1.67 -3.88
CA LYS A 52 -2.35 2.49 -3.88
C LYS A 52 -3.47 1.86 -4.71
N PHE A 53 -3.14 1.39 -5.91
CA PHE A 53 -4.09 0.65 -6.76
C PHE A 53 -4.67 -0.59 -6.05
N LEU A 54 -3.83 -1.41 -5.41
CA LEU A 54 -4.26 -2.60 -4.67
C LEU A 54 -5.21 -2.24 -3.52
N TRP A 55 -4.87 -1.21 -2.74
CA TRP A 55 -5.75 -0.72 -1.68
C TRP A 55 -7.09 -0.25 -2.22
N ASP A 56 -7.10 0.56 -3.28
CA ASP A 56 -8.34 1.09 -3.85
C ASP A 56 -9.20 -0.04 -4.44
N HIS A 57 -8.58 -1.04 -5.09
CA HIS A 57 -9.25 -2.22 -5.59
C HIS A 57 -9.90 -3.03 -4.45
N TYR A 58 -9.13 -3.34 -3.40
CA TYR A 58 -9.61 -4.12 -2.26
C TYR A 58 -10.72 -3.41 -1.49
N VAL A 59 -10.54 -2.12 -1.19
CA VAL A 59 -11.56 -1.31 -0.50
C VAL A 59 -12.84 -1.21 -1.34
N SER A 60 -12.72 -1.10 -2.66
CA SER A 60 -13.87 -1.09 -3.57
C SER A 60 -14.60 -2.43 -3.54
N HIS A 61 -13.87 -3.55 -3.55
CA HIS A 61 -14.45 -4.89 -3.38
C HIS A 61 -15.24 -4.99 -2.06
N LEU A 62 -14.65 -4.60 -0.92
CA LEU A 62 -15.33 -4.66 0.38
C LEU A 62 -16.63 -3.83 0.41
N LYS A 63 -16.63 -2.64 -0.21
CA LYS A 63 -17.84 -1.80 -0.32
C LYS A 63 -18.94 -2.46 -1.16
N GLN A 64 -18.57 -3.15 -2.24
CA GLN A 64 -19.52 -3.81 -3.15
C GLN A 64 -20.21 -5.02 -2.51
N LEU A 65 -19.57 -5.68 -1.54
CA LEU A 65 -20.19 -6.79 -0.79
C LEU A 65 -21.39 -6.34 0.03
N ASN A 66 -21.48 -5.05 0.37
CA ASN A 66 -22.63 -4.45 1.06
C ASN A 66 -23.01 -5.17 2.37
N LEU A 67 -21.98 -5.56 3.11
CA LEU A 67 -22.08 -6.28 4.40
C LEU A 67 -22.30 -5.32 5.57
N GLU A 68 -22.88 -5.84 6.63
CA GLU A 68 -22.96 -5.16 7.93
C GLU A 68 -21.57 -5.11 8.58
N LEU A 69 -21.29 -4.04 9.34
CA LEU A 69 -20.01 -3.87 10.04
C LEU A 69 -19.70 -5.04 10.99
N GLY A 70 -20.72 -5.65 11.58
CA GLY A 70 -20.60 -6.83 12.45
C GLY A 70 -20.10 -8.09 11.74
N GLU A 71 -20.16 -8.14 10.40
CA GLU A 71 -19.65 -9.28 9.62
C GLU A 71 -18.13 -9.20 9.38
N PHE A 72 -17.51 -8.05 9.61
CA PHE A 72 -16.07 -7.86 9.45
C PHE A 72 -15.29 -8.16 10.73
N LYS A 73 -14.02 -8.53 10.57
CA LYS A 73 -13.07 -8.64 11.67
C LYS A 73 -12.95 -7.34 12.46
N ASP A 74 -12.67 -7.49 13.75
CA ASP A 74 -12.48 -6.41 14.72
C ASP A 74 -11.56 -5.30 14.22
N THR A 75 -10.48 -5.65 13.52
CA THR A 75 -9.53 -4.66 13.01
C THR A 75 -10.16 -3.71 11.98
N ILE A 76 -10.94 -4.24 11.03
CA ILE A 76 -11.67 -3.42 10.05
C ILE A 76 -12.75 -2.59 10.75
N ARG A 77 -13.46 -3.21 11.72
CA ARG A 77 -14.44 -2.48 12.54
C ARG A 77 -13.78 -1.28 13.21
N ILE A 78 -12.72 -1.50 13.98
CA ILE A 78 -11.99 -0.45 14.71
C ILE A 78 -11.58 0.67 13.76
N TYR A 79 -11.03 0.34 12.58
CA TYR A 79 -10.63 1.36 11.61
C TYR A 79 -11.81 2.24 11.16
N ILE A 80 -12.96 1.66 10.86
CA ILE A 80 -14.17 2.40 10.48
C ILE A 80 -14.69 3.25 11.65
N PHE A 81 -14.68 2.68 12.86
CA PHE A 81 -15.08 3.39 14.08
C PHE A 81 -14.15 4.57 14.40
N GLU A 82 -12.84 4.47 14.16
CA GLU A 82 -11.90 5.57 14.37
C GLU A 82 -12.21 6.77 13.48
N ASP A 83 -12.61 6.53 12.23
CA ASP A 83 -13.04 7.58 11.31
C ASP A 83 -14.35 8.23 11.78
N GLU A 84 -15.36 7.43 12.11
CA GLU A 84 -16.60 7.96 12.68
C GLU A 84 -16.30 8.78 13.96
N TYR A 85 -15.46 8.25 14.87
CA TYR A 85 -15.06 8.91 16.12
C TYR A 85 -14.40 10.28 15.89
N LYS A 86 -13.51 10.42 14.89
CA LYS A 86 -12.91 11.72 14.54
C LYS A 86 -14.00 12.73 14.15
N LYS A 87 -15.02 12.31 13.41
CA LYS A 87 -16.17 13.16 13.03
C LYS A 87 -16.99 13.58 14.26
N PHE A 88 -17.19 12.69 15.23
CA PHE A 88 -17.86 13.03 16.51
C PHE A 88 -17.06 14.06 17.32
N LYS A 89 -15.74 13.84 17.47
CA LYS A 89 -14.87 14.72 18.26
C LYS A 89 -14.89 16.15 17.74
N ASN A 90 -15.01 16.33 16.43
CA ASN A 90 -14.96 17.65 15.79
C ASN A 90 -16.32 18.36 15.74
N THR A 91 -17.44 17.64 15.92
CA THR A 91 -18.79 18.22 15.81
C THR A 91 -19.44 18.56 17.15
N TYR A 92 -18.97 18.00 18.28
CA TYR A 92 -19.62 18.10 19.60
C TYR A 92 -21.13 17.78 19.54
N ASP A 93 -21.57 17.01 18.55
CA ASP A 93 -22.98 16.72 18.34
C ASP A 93 -23.42 15.60 19.29
N ILE A 94 -23.88 16.04 20.47
CA ILE A 94 -24.39 15.18 21.54
C ILE A 94 -25.51 14.25 21.05
N ARG A 95 -26.25 14.59 20.00
CA ARG A 95 -27.33 13.73 19.48
C ARG A 95 -26.80 12.43 18.90
N ASN A 96 -25.73 12.50 18.12
CA ASN A 96 -25.15 11.30 17.53
C ASN A 96 -24.55 10.42 18.65
N ILE A 97 -23.97 11.02 19.71
CA ILE A 97 -23.49 10.27 20.89
C ILE A 97 -24.65 9.60 21.63
N LEU A 98 -25.76 10.31 21.84
CA LEU A 98 -26.95 9.76 22.48
C LEU A 98 -27.56 8.60 21.69
N GLU A 99 -27.58 8.68 20.36
CA GLU A 99 -28.06 7.60 19.50
C GLU A 99 -27.22 6.32 19.65
N LEU A 100 -25.89 6.46 19.77
CA LEU A 100 -24.99 5.33 20.05
C LEU A 100 -25.22 4.70 21.41
N LEU A 101 -25.44 5.52 22.43
CA LEU A 101 -25.70 5.02 23.80
C LEU A 101 -27.05 4.32 23.91
N GLN A 102 -28.07 4.77 23.17
CA GLN A 102 -29.40 4.17 23.18
C GLN A 102 -29.48 2.87 22.37
N ASN A 103 -28.61 2.69 21.37
CA ASN A 103 -28.58 1.48 20.56
C ASN A 103 -27.13 1.08 20.22
N PRO A 104 -26.41 0.45 21.16
CA PRO A 104 -24.99 0.10 20.98
C PRO A 104 -24.74 -0.81 19.77
N GLY A 105 -25.71 -1.69 19.46
CA GLY A 105 -25.66 -2.59 18.31
C GLY A 105 -26.05 -1.94 16.98
N HIS A 106 -26.42 -0.65 16.96
CA HIS A 106 -26.80 0.05 15.74
C HIS A 106 -25.62 0.18 14.77
N ILE A 107 -24.42 0.55 15.27
CA ILE A 107 -23.26 0.69 14.38
C ILE A 107 -22.91 -0.66 13.74
N LEU A 108 -22.97 -1.76 14.49
CA LEU A 108 -22.63 -3.08 13.93
C LEU A 108 -23.56 -3.50 12.78
N ARG A 109 -24.79 -2.98 12.74
CA ARG A 109 -25.76 -3.24 11.67
C ARG A 109 -25.70 -2.23 10.51
N LYS A 110 -24.89 -1.17 10.63
CA LYS A 110 -24.66 -0.25 9.51
C LYS A 110 -23.92 -0.99 8.39
N ARG A 111 -24.31 -0.69 7.16
CA ARG A 111 -23.62 -1.21 5.98
C ARG A 111 -22.29 -0.50 5.78
N MET A 112 -21.27 -1.25 5.40
CA MET A 112 -19.95 -0.71 5.09
C MET A 112 -19.98 0.10 3.78
N GLN A 113 -20.32 1.38 3.88
CA GLN A 113 -20.32 2.32 2.75
C GLN A 113 -19.19 3.35 2.86
N ASN A 114 -18.74 3.66 4.08
CA ASN A 114 -17.86 4.79 4.38
C ASN A 114 -16.42 4.40 4.71
N LEU A 115 -15.87 3.37 4.05
CA LEU A 115 -14.42 3.13 4.20
C LEU A 115 -13.66 4.18 3.40
N GLU A 116 -12.89 5.02 4.09
CA GLU A 116 -11.99 5.95 3.42
C GLU A 116 -10.92 5.19 2.61
N LEU A 117 -10.49 5.80 1.52
CA LEU A 117 -9.36 5.25 0.76
C LEU A 117 -8.09 5.41 1.60
N LEU A 118 -7.26 4.38 1.61
CA LEU A 118 -5.99 4.39 2.33
C LEU A 118 -5.04 5.42 1.68
N ASP A 119 -4.43 6.27 2.51
CA ASP A 119 -3.53 7.34 2.07
C ASP A 119 -2.06 6.92 2.25
N THR A 120 -1.24 7.19 1.24
CA THR A 120 0.21 6.99 1.26
C THR A 120 0.95 8.06 2.09
N LYS A 121 0.25 9.12 2.54
CA LYS A 121 0.77 10.25 3.35
C LYS A 121 1.99 10.92 2.72
N SER A 122 1.83 11.53 1.53
CA SER A 122 2.85 12.25 0.73
C SER A 122 4.06 11.42 0.26
N ASN A 123 4.48 10.39 1.00
CA ASN A 123 5.42 9.36 0.59
C ASN A 123 5.11 8.05 1.32
N LEU A 124 5.05 6.94 0.58
CA LEU A 124 4.74 5.63 1.15
C LEU A 124 5.92 5.01 1.92
N TRP A 125 6.18 5.47 3.15
CA TRP A 125 7.15 4.80 4.02
C TRP A 125 6.65 3.40 4.45
N PRO A 126 7.54 2.45 4.76
CA PRO A 126 7.13 1.06 5.08
C PRO A 126 6.23 0.95 6.31
N ASN A 127 6.42 1.83 7.30
CA ASN A 127 5.54 1.92 8.45
C ASN A 127 4.12 2.39 8.08
N ILE A 128 3.98 3.24 7.05
CA ILE A 128 2.66 3.67 6.54
C ILE A 128 1.98 2.52 5.82
N LEU A 129 2.73 1.79 4.97
CA LEU A 129 2.25 0.58 4.32
C LEU A 129 1.78 -0.45 5.34
N GLU A 130 2.59 -0.73 6.36
CA GLU A 130 2.26 -1.66 7.44
C GLU A 130 1.02 -1.21 8.24
N GLU A 131 0.96 0.07 8.64
CA GLU A 131 -0.18 0.64 9.37
C GLU A 131 -1.48 0.49 8.57
N ASN A 132 -1.44 0.79 7.28
CA ASN A 132 -2.60 0.69 6.40
C ASN A 132 -3.00 -0.76 6.13
N ASN A 133 -2.05 -1.66 5.88
CA ASN A 133 -2.33 -3.09 5.69
C ASN A 133 -3.00 -3.70 6.92
N LYS A 134 -2.55 -3.34 8.14
CA LYS A 134 -3.18 -3.78 9.39
C LYS A 134 -4.66 -3.39 9.44
N LYS A 135 -5.02 -2.15 9.09
CA LYS A 135 -6.41 -1.66 9.08
C LYS A 135 -7.34 -2.50 8.22
N ILE A 136 -6.82 -3.09 7.14
CA ILE A 136 -7.59 -3.88 6.17
C ILE A 136 -7.34 -5.40 6.29
N CYS A 137 -6.74 -5.85 7.40
CA CYS A 137 -6.43 -7.26 7.68
C CYS A 137 -5.52 -7.94 6.66
N ILE A 138 -4.57 -7.20 6.08
CA ILE A 138 -3.55 -7.73 5.16
C ILE A 138 -2.21 -7.83 5.89
N SER A 139 -1.51 -8.95 5.69
CA SER A 139 -0.14 -9.18 6.18
C SER A 139 0.76 -9.55 5.01
N SER A 140 1.97 -9.00 4.95
CA SER A 140 2.94 -9.30 3.90
C SER A 140 4.28 -9.62 4.55
N LYS A 141 4.82 -10.80 4.24
CA LYS A 141 6.13 -11.22 4.76
C LYS A 141 7.25 -10.47 4.04
N GLU A 142 7.12 -10.29 2.73
CA GLU A 142 8.12 -9.55 1.94
C GLU A 142 8.23 -8.10 2.42
N LEU A 143 7.12 -7.47 2.82
CA LEU A 143 7.16 -6.15 3.47
C LEU A 143 8.02 -6.17 4.73
N GLU A 144 7.85 -7.18 5.59
CA GLU A 144 8.63 -7.33 6.84
C GLU A 144 10.12 -7.54 6.56
N ASP A 145 10.44 -8.45 5.65
CA ASP A 145 11.81 -8.81 5.29
C ASP A 145 12.54 -7.64 4.57
N HIS A 146 11.80 -6.76 3.88
CA HIS A 146 12.35 -5.67 3.08
C HIS A 146 12.09 -4.25 3.62
N LYS A 147 11.63 -4.07 4.88
CA LYS A 147 11.36 -2.74 5.48
C LYS A 147 12.55 -1.77 5.35
N HIS A 148 13.77 -2.26 5.60
CA HIS A 148 14.97 -1.42 5.51
C HIS A 148 15.22 -0.96 4.06
N THR A 149 15.12 -1.87 3.09
CA THR A 149 15.32 -1.56 1.66
C THR A 149 14.27 -0.58 1.14
N LEU A 150 13.00 -0.75 1.52
CA LEU A 150 11.94 0.19 1.15
C LEU A 150 12.16 1.57 1.79
N SER A 151 12.59 1.63 3.05
CA SER A 151 12.94 2.91 3.71
C SER A 151 14.05 3.63 2.95
N LYS A 152 15.06 2.86 2.51
CA LYS A 152 16.16 3.38 1.69
C LYS A 152 15.66 3.88 0.33
N LEU A 153 14.77 3.16 -0.35
CA LEU A 153 14.15 3.61 -1.60
C LEU A 153 13.46 4.97 -1.42
N VAL A 154 12.61 5.11 -0.40
CA VAL A 154 11.87 6.35 -0.14
C VAL A 154 12.84 7.50 0.15
N GLY A 155 13.87 7.24 0.95
CA GLY A 155 14.94 8.21 1.22
C GLY A 155 15.65 8.66 -0.05
N LEU A 156 16.11 7.71 -0.88
CA LEU A 156 16.77 8.01 -2.16
C LEU A 156 15.86 8.82 -3.08
N ARG A 157 14.58 8.43 -3.22
CA ARG A 157 13.61 9.19 -4.01
C ARG A 157 13.49 10.63 -3.54
N ASN A 158 13.40 10.87 -2.23
CA ASN A 158 13.31 12.22 -1.67
C ASN A 158 14.57 13.04 -1.96
N GLU A 159 15.74 12.44 -1.81
CA GLU A 159 17.01 13.10 -2.13
C GLU A 159 17.10 13.47 -3.62
N ILE A 160 16.66 12.59 -4.54
CA ILE A 160 16.58 12.90 -5.98
C ILE A 160 15.61 14.07 -6.23
N ALA A 161 14.42 14.02 -5.65
CA ALA A 161 13.38 15.03 -5.83
C ALA A 161 13.82 16.42 -5.33
N HIS A 162 14.65 16.47 -4.28
CA HIS A 162 15.28 17.70 -3.79
C HIS A 162 16.54 18.12 -4.57
N GLY A 163 16.84 17.47 -5.69
CA GLY A 163 17.96 17.83 -6.56
C GLY A 163 19.33 17.45 -6.03
N LYS A 164 19.42 16.60 -4.99
CA LYS A 164 20.72 16.21 -4.44
C LYS A 164 21.43 15.24 -5.39
N ASN A 165 22.75 15.39 -5.45
CA ASN A 165 23.60 14.42 -6.12
C ASN A 165 23.69 13.17 -5.25
N ILE A 166 23.04 12.10 -5.69
CA ILE A 166 23.14 10.81 -4.99
C ILE A 166 24.51 10.23 -5.29
N THR A 167 25.31 10.12 -4.24
CA THR A 167 26.47 9.24 -4.23
C THR A 167 25.97 7.83 -3.92
N LEU A 168 25.56 7.10 -4.95
CA LEU A 168 25.34 5.66 -4.81
C LEU A 168 26.71 5.06 -4.55
N SER A 169 27.03 4.78 -3.29
CA SER A 169 28.29 4.13 -2.90
C SER A 169 28.50 2.82 -3.65
N ASN A 170 27.40 2.17 -4.04
CA ASN A 170 27.38 1.07 -4.99
C ASN A 170 26.24 1.27 -6.00
N ILE A 171 26.57 1.58 -7.26
CA ILE A 171 25.57 1.79 -8.31
C ILE A 171 24.72 0.54 -8.59
N ASN A 172 25.25 -0.66 -8.29
CA ASN A 172 24.52 -1.91 -8.46
C ASN A 172 23.47 -2.13 -7.36
N GLU A 173 23.55 -1.43 -6.23
CA GLU A 173 22.56 -1.50 -5.16
C GLU A 173 21.15 -1.08 -5.64
N VAL A 174 21.07 -0.25 -6.68
CA VAL A 174 19.78 0.14 -7.28
C VAL A 174 19.01 -1.07 -7.81
N ILE A 175 19.71 -2.09 -8.30
CA ILE A 175 19.10 -3.33 -8.77
C ILE A 175 18.54 -4.13 -7.60
N ASP A 176 19.30 -4.26 -6.51
CA ASP A 176 18.87 -4.99 -5.31
C ASP A 176 17.64 -4.34 -4.68
N ILE A 177 17.61 -3.01 -4.62
CA ILE A 177 16.44 -2.24 -4.21
C ILE A 177 15.25 -2.54 -5.12
N SER A 178 15.44 -2.45 -6.43
CA SER A 178 14.36 -2.68 -7.40
C SER A 178 13.81 -4.11 -7.34
N ASN A 179 14.66 -5.11 -7.15
CA ASN A 179 14.25 -6.51 -7.00
C ASN A 179 13.48 -6.73 -5.69
N SER A 180 13.98 -6.20 -4.57
CA SER A 180 13.29 -6.30 -3.27
C SER A 180 11.91 -5.66 -3.32
N VAL A 181 11.79 -4.51 -4.00
CA VAL A 181 10.51 -3.85 -4.21
C VAL A 181 9.58 -4.70 -5.06
N THR A 182 10.09 -5.29 -6.15
CA THR A 182 9.31 -6.18 -7.02
C THR A 182 8.73 -7.36 -6.23
N ASN A 183 9.52 -7.98 -5.35
CA ASN A 183 9.04 -9.04 -4.46
C ASN A 183 7.88 -8.57 -3.56
N VAL A 184 8.01 -7.38 -2.97
CA VAL A 184 6.94 -6.78 -2.15
C VAL A 184 5.67 -6.55 -2.97
N LEU A 185 5.79 -6.11 -4.23
CA LEU A 185 4.61 -5.91 -5.09
C LEU A 185 3.92 -7.24 -5.42
N TYR A 186 4.67 -8.29 -5.75
CA TYR A 186 4.11 -9.62 -6.00
C TYR A 186 3.42 -10.19 -4.77
N ASP A 187 4.08 -10.17 -3.61
CA ASP A 187 3.48 -10.66 -2.36
C ASP A 187 2.21 -9.87 -2.05
N MET A 188 2.24 -8.55 -2.12
CA MET A 188 1.04 -7.72 -1.91
C MET A 188 -0.10 -8.05 -2.87
N ALA A 189 0.18 -8.33 -4.14
CA ALA A 189 -0.82 -8.78 -5.10
C ALA A 189 -1.45 -10.11 -4.67
N ILE A 190 -0.62 -11.09 -4.28
CA ILE A 190 -1.05 -12.40 -3.79
C ILE A 190 -1.91 -12.25 -2.53
N GLN A 191 -1.45 -11.50 -1.52
CA GLN A 191 -2.15 -11.34 -0.24
C GLN A 191 -3.54 -10.70 -0.43
N ILE A 192 -3.66 -9.74 -1.34
CA ILE A 192 -4.95 -9.09 -1.64
C ILE A 192 -5.89 -10.06 -2.37
N ASP A 193 -5.39 -10.79 -3.38
CA ASP A 193 -6.20 -11.77 -4.12
C ASP A 193 -6.66 -12.91 -3.21
N GLU A 194 -5.76 -13.46 -2.38
CA GLU A 194 -6.08 -14.47 -1.38
C GLU A 194 -7.12 -13.97 -0.36
N ALA A 195 -7.01 -12.72 0.11
CA ALA A 195 -7.97 -12.15 1.04
C ALA A 195 -9.37 -12.00 0.42
N ILE A 196 -9.44 -11.60 -0.87
CA ILE A 196 -10.70 -11.52 -1.63
C ILE A 196 -11.33 -12.92 -1.76
N ASN A 197 -10.54 -13.90 -2.21
CA ASN A 197 -11.01 -15.26 -2.52
C ASN A 197 -11.41 -16.05 -1.27
N SER A 198 -10.61 -15.98 -0.21
CA SER A 198 -10.87 -16.66 1.07
C SER A 198 -11.85 -15.93 1.97
N GLN A 199 -12.21 -14.69 1.62
CA GLN A 199 -13.00 -13.77 2.46
C GLN A 199 -12.39 -13.57 3.86
N SER A 200 -11.06 -13.52 3.95
CA SER A 200 -10.35 -13.43 5.23
C SER A 200 -10.65 -12.18 6.04
N TYR A 201 -11.32 -11.17 5.47
CA TYR A 201 -11.84 -9.98 6.14
C TYR A 201 -13.09 -10.24 6.99
N ARG A 202 -13.78 -11.37 6.80
CA ARG A 202 -14.96 -11.74 7.58
C ARG A 202 -14.59 -12.26 8.95
N GLN A 203 -15.48 -12.03 9.91
CA GLN A 203 -15.43 -12.67 11.21
C GLN A 203 -15.78 -14.15 11.07
N ASN A 204 -15.04 -15.02 11.76
CA ASN A 204 -15.43 -16.43 11.86
C ASN A 204 -16.73 -16.52 12.67
N ILE A 205 -17.81 -16.97 12.04
CA ILE A 205 -19.04 -17.30 12.76
C ILE A 205 -18.74 -18.55 13.57
N THR A 206 -18.69 -18.42 14.89
CA THR A 206 -18.55 -19.54 15.83
C THR A 206 -19.90 -19.89 16.39
#